data_AF-A0A975Z984-F1
#
_entry.id   AF-A0A975Z984-F1
#
_cell.length_a   1.000
_cell.length_b   1.000
_cell.length_c   1.000
_cell.angle_alpha   90.00
_cell.angle_beta   90.00
_cell.angle_gamma   90.00
#
_symmetry.space_group_name_H-M   'P 1'
#
loop_
_entity.id
_entity.type
_entity.pdbx_description
1 polymer ?
#
loop_
_entity_poly.entity_id
_entity_poly.type
_entity_poly.pdbx_seq_one_letter_code
_entity_poly.pdbx_strand_id
1 'polypeptide(L)'
;MTREILLLVEKCSHCFSYYDIASGERLHSIGLPEFPHEFVVDAASRYAYVGHYGVETSGHPGAGGTSIFQIDLAQRKLARTIDIAPFNRLHGMQMDSHGRLYALSEEKAQLVVLDQPETDSAPRRAVPTGGVKSHLFALTRDGQTAYAMNLLSHTVTKIRPHDATFTPVACSPGEKPEGYALSDDEKTLYVTCRWSNTLCAIDTDSMQVKYSAPSRDDATRLYLHASGRLVATNYGERSLSVLDPATLKETAHIKMEARAIALSYHPSKPLAFVSQDNDKLGYFNMETLAFERFIGTQREPDVSRVVML
;
A
#
# COMPACT_ATOMS: atom_id res chain seq x y z
N MET A 1 21.22 -7.09 20.65
CA MET A 1 21.05 -5.66 20.31
C MET A 1 19.96 -5.60 19.27
N THR A 2 18.98 -4.73 19.45
CA THR A 2 17.92 -4.51 18.47
C THR A 2 18.52 -4.00 17.16
N ARG A 3 18.18 -4.61 16.03
CA ARG A 3 18.67 -4.30 14.69
C ARG A 3 17.55 -3.66 13.87
N GLU A 4 17.89 -2.68 13.05
CA GLU A 4 16.98 -2.05 12.10
C GLU A 4 16.84 -2.98 10.88
N ILE A 5 15.66 -3.58 10.72
CA ILE A 5 15.38 -4.55 9.68
C ILE A 5 14.36 -3.97 8.71
N LEU A 6 14.62 -4.12 7.41
CA LEU A 6 13.64 -3.89 6.37
C LEU A 6 13.00 -5.22 5.98
N LEU A 7 11.70 -5.31 6.17
CA LEU A 7 10.84 -6.37 5.65
C LEU A 7 10.43 -6.02 4.22
N LEU A 8 10.43 -6.99 3.32
CA LEU A 8 10.16 -6.78 1.90
C LEU A 8 9.41 -7.97 1.30
N VAL A 9 8.34 -7.70 0.55
CA VAL A 9 7.72 -8.70 -0.34
C VAL A 9 8.41 -8.65 -1.70
N GLU A 10 8.80 -9.81 -2.23
CA GLU A 10 9.47 -9.95 -3.53
C GLU A 10 8.62 -10.88 -4.42
N LYS A 11 7.70 -10.26 -5.18
CA LYS A 11 6.50 -10.92 -5.75
C LYS A 11 6.83 -12.07 -6.67
N CYS A 12 7.75 -11.84 -7.61
CA CYS A 12 8.18 -12.82 -8.61
C CYS A 12 9.27 -13.78 -8.10
N SER A 13 9.67 -13.65 -6.84
CA SER A 13 10.46 -14.65 -6.11
C SER A 13 9.64 -15.43 -5.09
N HIS A 14 8.34 -15.11 -4.99
CA HIS A 14 7.37 -15.78 -4.14
C HIS A 14 7.85 -15.87 -2.69
N CYS A 15 8.32 -14.74 -2.14
CA CYS A 15 8.91 -14.75 -0.82
C CYS A 15 8.73 -13.43 -0.05
N PHE A 16 8.97 -13.54 1.25
CA PHE A 16 9.02 -12.44 2.20
C PHE A 16 10.39 -12.39 2.87
N SER A 17 11.12 -11.30 2.69
CA SER A 17 12.54 -11.20 2.99
C SER A 17 12.85 -10.16 4.07
N TYR A 18 13.96 -10.40 4.76
CA TYR A 18 14.51 -9.57 5.83
C TYR A 18 15.86 -9.05 5.36
N TYR A 19 16.02 -7.73 5.32
CA TYR A 19 17.26 -7.07 4.98
C TYR A 19 17.77 -6.27 6.18
N ASP A 20 19.06 -6.33 6.44
CA ASP A 20 19.68 -5.40 7.37
C ASP A 20 19.80 -4.02 6.73
N ILE A 21 19.26 -3.00 7.38
CA ILE A 21 19.27 -1.64 6.83
C ILE A 21 20.68 -1.06 6.78
N ALA A 22 21.58 -1.39 7.71
CA ALA A 22 22.92 -0.81 7.72
C ALA A 22 23.80 -1.38 6.58
N SER A 23 23.95 -2.69 6.51
CA SER A 23 24.80 -3.36 5.52
C SER A 23 24.14 -3.52 4.14
N GLY A 24 22.80 -3.57 4.09
CA GLY A 24 22.08 -3.96 2.87
C GLY A 24 22.04 -5.47 2.63
N GLU A 25 22.56 -6.28 3.55
CA GLU A 25 22.59 -7.74 3.43
C GLU A 25 21.18 -8.34 3.59
N ARG A 26 20.83 -9.28 2.70
CA ARG A 26 19.64 -10.13 2.89
C ARG A 26 19.93 -11.18 3.97
N LEU A 27 19.25 -11.06 5.10
CA LEU A 27 19.43 -11.93 6.26
C LEU A 27 18.64 -13.23 6.17
N HIS A 28 17.45 -13.17 5.59
CA HIS A 28 16.54 -14.31 5.51
C HIS A 28 15.45 -14.10 4.45
N SER A 29 14.93 -15.19 3.91
CA SER A 29 13.76 -15.20 3.02
C SER A 29 12.85 -16.37 3.37
N ILE A 30 11.57 -16.09 3.52
CA ILE A 30 10.52 -17.07 3.73
C ILE A 30 9.86 -17.32 2.39
N GLY A 31 9.93 -18.55 1.88
CA GLY A 31 9.16 -18.95 0.70
C GLY A 31 7.66 -18.93 1.00
N LEU A 32 6.89 -18.36 0.09
CA LEU A 32 5.44 -18.25 0.12
C LEU A 32 4.86 -18.84 -1.18
N PRO A 33 3.54 -19.14 -1.22
CA PRO A 33 2.83 -19.38 -2.47
C PRO A 33 3.00 -18.24 -3.47
N GLU A 34 2.67 -18.52 -4.73
CA GLU A 34 2.93 -17.65 -5.86
C GLU A 34 2.37 -16.23 -5.68
N PHE A 35 3.16 -15.24 -6.09
CA PHE A 35 2.81 -13.82 -6.10
C PHE A 35 2.16 -13.34 -4.80
N PRO A 36 2.88 -13.45 -3.65
CA PRO A 36 2.48 -12.74 -2.45
C PRO A 36 2.53 -11.24 -2.76
N HIS A 37 1.62 -10.46 -2.21
CA HIS A 37 1.39 -9.08 -2.63
C HIS A 37 0.90 -8.27 -1.45
N GLU A 38 1.54 -7.12 -1.22
CA GLU A 38 1.24 -6.22 -0.11
C GLU A 38 1.41 -6.88 1.27
N PHE A 39 1.73 -6.07 2.29
CA PHE A 39 1.66 -6.55 3.66
C PHE A 39 1.52 -5.41 4.64
N VAL A 40 1.11 -5.76 5.85
CA VAL A 40 1.06 -4.86 7.00
C VAL A 40 1.68 -5.55 8.21
N VAL A 41 2.24 -4.78 9.13
CA VAL A 41 2.82 -5.25 10.39
C VAL A 41 1.95 -4.76 11.54
N ASP A 42 1.71 -5.62 12.53
CA ASP A 42 0.99 -5.19 13.72
C ASP A 42 1.77 -4.15 14.54
N ALA A 43 1.06 -3.42 15.41
CA ALA A 43 1.68 -2.35 16.21
C ALA A 43 2.80 -2.86 17.15
N ALA A 44 2.75 -4.14 17.54
CA ALA A 44 3.72 -4.76 18.41
C ALA A 44 4.95 -5.31 17.67
N SER A 45 4.97 -5.24 16.33
CA SER A 45 5.97 -5.88 15.47
C SER A 45 6.14 -7.38 15.76
N ARG A 46 5.05 -8.06 16.13
CA ARG A 46 5.02 -9.51 16.36
C ARG A 46 4.75 -10.26 15.06
N TYR A 47 3.74 -9.83 14.32
CA TYR A 47 3.35 -10.44 13.06
C TYR A 47 3.33 -9.47 11.88
N ALA A 48 3.73 -9.97 10.72
CA ALA A 48 3.32 -9.39 9.44
C ALA A 48 2.20 -10.24 8.82
N TYR A 49 1.26 -9.58 8.17
CA TYR A 49 0.18 -10.20 7.40
C TYR A 49 0.38 -9.86 5.93
N VAL A 50 0.72 -10.87 5.13
CA VAL A 50 1.03 -10.75 3.70
C VAL A 50 -0.15 -11.25 2.88
N GLY A 51 -0.58 -10.48 1.89
CA GLY A 51 -1.69 -10.85 1.02
C GLY A 51 -1.26 -11.88 -0.02
N HIS A 52 -2.16 -12.78 -0.39
CA HIS A 52 -1.95 -13.69 -1.52
C HIS A 52 -2.70 -13.16 -2.75
N TYR A 53 -1.98 -12.61 -3.72
CA TYR A 53 -2.60 -12.20 -4.98
C TYR A 53 -2.75 -13.38 -5.93
N GLY A 54 -1.73 -14.26 -6.00
CA GLY A 54 -1.78 -15.56 -6.67
C GLY A 54 -1.73 -15.52 -8.21
N VAL A 55 -1.54 -14.34 -8.79
CA VAL A 55 -1.20 -14.14 -10.21
C VAL A 55 -0.19 -12.99 -10.32
N GLU A 56 0.54 -12.90 -11.41
CA GLU A 56 1.68 -11.96 -11.51
C GLU A 56 1.28 -10.49 -11.39
N THR A 57 0.24 -10.08 -12.12
CA THR A 57 -0.28 -8.70 -12.07
C THR A 57 -1.79 -8.66 -12.23
N SER A 58 -2.39 -7.50 -11.98
CA SER A 58 -3.84 -7.26 -12.13
C SER A 58 -4.38 -7.38 -13.55
N GLY A 59 -3.50 -7.45 -14.55
CA GLY A 59 -3.85 -7.71 -15.94
C GLY A 59 -3.82 -9.19 -16.32
N HIS A 60 -3.23 -10.05 -15.50
CA HIS A 60 -3.12 -11.47 -15.81
C HIS A 60 -4.43 -12.23 -15.50
N PRO A 61 -4.82 -13.20 -16.35
CA PRO A 61 -6.00 -14.04 -16.08
C PRO A 61 -5.72 -15.05 -14.96
N GLY A 62 -6.78 -15.55 -14.33
CA GLY A 62 -6.70 -16.62 -13.31
C GLY A 62 -7.39 -16.25 -12.00
N ALA A 63 -7.79 -17.23 -11.20
CA ALA A 63 -8.52 -16.95 -9.95
C ALA A 63 -7.65 -16.17 -8.94
N GLY A 64 -6.33 -16.32 -8.95
CA GLY A 64 -5.47 -15.77 -7.91
C GLY A 64 -5.68 -16.45 -6.55
N GLY A 65 -5.06 -15.89 -5.53
CA GLY A 65 -4.98 -16.45 -4.19
C GLY A 65 -6.11 -15.99 -3.27
N THR A 66 -6.48 -16.83 -2.29
CA THR A 66 -7.50 -16.56 -1.26
C THR A 66 -6.91 -16.62 0.15
N SER A 67 -5.67 -16.21 0.33
CA SER A 67 -4.95 -16.43 1.58
C SER A 67 -4.34 -15.15 2.15
N ILE A 68 -4.24 -15.10 3.47
CA ILE A 68 -3.38 -14.17 4.19
C ILE A 68 -2.32 -14.99 4.91
N PHE A 69 -1.05 -14.69 4.66
CA PHE A 69 0.08 -15.36 5.32
C PHE A 69 0.46 -14.58 6.58
N GLN A 70 0.30 -15.20 7.75
CA GLN A 70 0.75 -14.62 9.01
C GLN A 70 2.20 -15.05 9.26
N ILE A 71 3.12 -14.10 9.25
CA ILE A 71 4.55 -14.30 9.45
C ILE A 71 4.92 -13.91 10.87
N ASP A 72 5.52 -14.82 11.63
CA ASP A 72 6.14 -14.51 12.93
C ASP A 72 7.49 -13.82 12.67
N LEU A 73 7.58 -12.54 13.05
CA LEU A 73 8.73 -11.70 12.74
C LEU A 73 9.97 -12.05 13.56
N ALA A 74 9.77 -12.46 14.82
CA ALA A 74 10.87 -12.85 15.70
C ALA A 74 11.46 -14.20 15.27
N GLN A 75 10.59 -15.16 14.94
CA GLN A 75 11.00 -16.50 14.51
C GLN A 75 11.34 -16.58 13.02
N ARG A 76 11.04 -15.53 12.24
CA ARG A 76 11.26 -15.42 10.79
C ARG A 76 10.67 -16.61 10.03
N LYS A 77 9.42 -16.95 10.32
CA LYS A 77 8.75 -18.10 9.69
C LYS A 77 7.26 -17.83 9.44
N LEU A 78 6.70 -18.55 8.46
CA LEU A 78 5.25 -18.63 8.30
C LEU A 78 4.65 -19.29 9.54
N ALA A 79 3.88 -18.52 10.31
CA ALA A 79 3.21 -18.99 11.52
C ALA A 79 1.94 -19.77 11.18
N ARG A 80 1.12 -19.22 10.27
CA ARG A 80 -0.06 -19.87 9.71
C ARG A 80 -0.52 -19.17 8.43
N THR A 81 -1.42 -19.85 7.72
CA THR A 81 -2.15 -19.32 6.57
C THR A 81 -3.63 -19.19 6.95
N ILE A 82 -4.22 -18.02 6.72
CA ILE A 82 -5.64 -17.76 6.94
C ILE A 82 -6.33 -17.84 5.59
N ASP A 83 -7.26 -18.78 5.44
CA ASP A 83 -8.11 -18.86 4.25
C ASP A 83 -9.24 -17.82 4.35
N ILE A 84 -9.41 -17.06 3.29
CA ILE A 84 -10.44 -16.04 3.18
C ILE A 84 -11.32 -16.27 1.95
N ALA A 85 -11.36 -17.48 1.41
CA ALA A 85 -12.28 -17.81 0.34
C ALA A 85 -13.74 -17.38 0.66
N PRO A 86 -14.50 -16.90 -0.33
CA PRO A 86 -14.18 -16.81 -1.75
C PRO A 86 -13.48 -15.49 -2.15
N PHE A 87 -12.95 -14.72 -1.19
CA PHE A 87 -12.29 -13.43 -1.45
C PHE A 87 -10.86 -13.66 -1.94
N ASN A 88 -10.59 -13.27 -3.17
CA ASN A 88 -9.35 -13.55 -3.88
C ASN A 88 -8.65 -12.28 -4.39
N ARG A 89 -7.40 -12.43 -4.85
CA ARG A 89 -6.56 -11.36 -5.41
C ARG A 89 -6.45 -10.19 -4.44
N LEU A 90 -5.89 -10.46 -3.27
CA LEU A 90 -5.74 -9.45 -2.22
C LEU A 90 -4.75 -8.37 -2.63
N HIS A 91 -5.22 -7.14 -2.70
CA HIS A 91 -4.40 -5.98 -3.06
C HIS A 91 -4.79 -4.77 -2.21
N GLY A 92 -3.82 -4.24 -1.48
CA GLY A 92 -4.03 -3.31 -0.37
C GLY A 92 -4.38 -4.05 0.92
N MET A 93 -3.59 -3.78 1.97
CA MET A 93 -3.83 -4.27 3.32
C MET A 93 -3.46 -3.18 4.32
N GLN A 94 -4.31 -2.99 5.35
CA GLN A 94 -4.07 -2.01 6.41
C GLN A 94 -4.60 -2.53 7.74
N MET A 95 -4.07 -1.99 8.84
CA MET A 95 -4.58 -2.24 10.19
C MET A 95 -5.01 -0.93 10.83
N ASP A 96 -6.06 -0.98 11.64
CA ASP A 96 -6.44 0.16 12.48
C ASP A 96 -5.74 0.13 13.85
N SER A 97 -5.97 1.19 14.64
CA SER A 97 -5.43 1.36 15.99
C SER A 97 -5.97 0.35 17.01
N HIS A 98 -7.01 -0.41 16.66
CA HIS A 98 -7.55 -1.50 17.48
C HIS A 98 -6.93 -2.86 17.12
N GLY A 99 -6.04 -2.91 16.13
CA GLY A 99 -5.38 -4.14 15.68
C GLY A 99 -6.24 -4.99 14.74
N ARG A 100 -7.34 -4.45 14.20
CA ARG A 100 -8.16 -5.15 13.21
C ARG A 100 -7.48 -5.06 11.85
N LEU A 101 -7.52 -6.15 11.08
CA LEU A 101 -6.92 -6.23 9.75
C LEU A 101 -7.97 -6.06 8.66
N TYR A 102 -7.67 -5.20 7.69
CA TYR A 102 -8.48 -4.93 6.53
C TYR A 102 -7.69 -5.33 5.28
N ALA A 103 -8.32 -6.10 4.41
CA ALA A 103 -7.73 -6.50 3.14
C ALA A 103 -8.77 -6.34 2.03
N LEU A 104 -8.35 -5.81 0.89
CA LEU A 104 -9.24 -5.59 -0.24
C LEU A 104 -9.09 -6.75 -1.23
N SER A 105 -10.22 -7.41 -1.53
CA SER A 105 -10.31 -8.39 -2.61
C SER A 105 -10.66 -7.67 -3.90
N GLU A 106 -9.70 -7.57 -4.81
CA GLU A 106 -9.87 -6.84 -6.07
C GLU A 106 -10.95 -7.48 -6.95
N GLU A 107 -10.92 -8.81 -7.09
CA GLU A 107 -11.84 -9.54 -7.96
C GLU A 107 -13.28 -9.50 -7.46
N LYS A 108 -13.49 -9.51 -6.14
CA LYS A 108 -14.83 -9.45 -5.54
C LYS A 108 -15.33 -8.04 -5.30
N ALA A 109 -14.47 -7.02 -5.40
CA ALA A 109 -14.78 -5.65 -5.00
C ALA A 109 -15.33 -5.60 -3.56
N GLN A 110 -14.64 -6.29 -2.64
CA GLN A 110 -15.02 -6.40 -1.23
C GLN A 110 -13.85 -6.06 -0.32
N LEU A 111 -14.09 -5.21 0.68
CA LEU A 111 -13.19 -5.02 1.80
C LEU A 111 -13.52 -6.05 2.89
N VAL A 112 -12.60 -6.96 3.16
CA VAL A 112 -12.75 -7.96 4.23
C VAL A 112 -12.09 -7.49 5.51
N VAL A 113 -12.69 -7.84 6.65
CA VAL A 113 -12.21 -7.43 7.99
C VAL A 113 -12.02 -8.65 8.88
N LEU A 114 -10.84 -8.78 9.47
CA LEU A 114 -10.55 -9.70 10.56
C LEU A 114 -10.43 -8.86 11.84
N ASP A 115 -11.27 -9.16 12.84
CA ASP A 115 -11.27 -8.38 14.08
C ASP A 115 -10.09 -8.77 14.98
N GLN A 116 -9.69 -10.03 14.92
CA GLN A 116 -8.58 -10.59 15.69
C GLN A 116 -7.70 -11.43 14.76
N PRO A 117 -6.90 -10.82 13.87
CA PRO A 117 -6.17 -11.54 12.83
C PRO A 117 -5.16 -12.57 13.37
N GLU A 118 -4.75 -12.46 14.64
CA GLU A 118 -3.91 -13.45 15.32
C GLU A 118 -4.60 -14.83 15.46
N THR A 119 -5.94 -14.85 15.60
CA THR A 119 -6.69 -16.08 15.92
C THR A 119 -7.81 -16.38 14.93
N ASP A 120 -8.41 -15.36 14.31
CA ASP A 120 -9.48 -15.49 13.32
C ASP A 120 -9.11 -16.45 12.20
N SER A 121 -9.97 -17.42 11.91
CA SER A 121 -9.76 -18.39 10.82
C SER A 121 -10.50 -18.01 9.53
N ALA A 122 -11.25 -16.91 9.54
CA ALA A 122 -11.99 -16.36 8.41
C ALA A 122 -12.34 -14.89 8.69
N PRO A 123 -12.65 -14.07 7.66
CA PRO A 123 -13.11 -12.72 7.87
C PRO A 123 -14.41 -12.66 8.67
N ARG A 124 -14.53 -11.66 9.54
CA ARG A 124 -15.76 -11.37 10.29
C ARG A 124 -16.76 -10.58 9.47
N ARG A 125 -16.26 -9.81 8.50
CA ARG A 125 -17.06 -8.97 7.60
C ARG A 125 -16.47 -8.98 6.20
N ALA A 126 -17.33 -8.78 5.23
CA ALA A 126 -16.99 -8.43 3.86
C ALA A 126 -17.97 -7.34 3.41
N VAL A 127 -17.44 -6.22 2.97
CA VAL A 127 -18.22 -5.02 2.69
C VAL A 127 -17.99 -4.60 1.23
N PRO A 128 -19.06 -4.40 0.45
CA PRO A 128 -18.92 -3.98 -0.93
C PRO A 128 -18.23 -2.63 -1.00
N THR A 129 -17.27 -2.50 -1.92
CA THR A 129 -16.57 -1.24 -2.11
C THR A 129 -17.44 -0.18 -2.79
N GLY A 130 -18.47 -0.60 -3.52
CA GLY A 130 -19.37 0.31 -4.25
C GLY A 130 -18.83 0.80 -5.58
N GLY A 131 -17.76 0.19 -6.11
CA GLY A 131 -17.20 0.52 -7.43
C GLY A 131 -16.75 -0.72 -8.22
N VAL A 132 -16.09 -0.49 -9.36
CA VAL A 132 -15.66 -1.55 -10.28
C VAL A 132 -14.13 -1.63 -10.34
N LYS A 133 -13.61 -2.86 -10.21
CA LYS A 133 -12.17 -3.16 -10.12
C LYS A 133 -11.50 -2.29 -9.04
N SER A 134 -11.97 -2.44 -7.81
CA SER A 134 -11.36 -1.80 -6.64
C SER A 134 -9.95 -2.35 -6.45
N HIS A 135 -8.96 -1.48 -6.37
CA HIS A 135 -7.56 -1.92 -6.41
C HIS A 135 -6.82 -1.63 -5.12
N LEU A 136 -7.04 -0.49 -4.50
CA LEU A 136 -6.45 -0.09 -3.22
C LEU A 136 -7.48 0.61 -2.35
N PHE A 137 -7.17 0.83 -1.08
CA PHE A 137 -8.02 1.60 -0.18
C PHE A 137 -7.20 2.39 0.83
N ALA A 138 -7.75 3.52 1.30
CA ALA A 138 -7.29 4.24 2.49
C ALA A 138 -8.19 3.89 3.69
N LEU A 139 -7.64 3.88 4.91
CA LEU A 139 -8.37 3.56 6.13
C LEU A 139 -8.13 4.63 7.19
N THR A 140 -9.18 5.04 7.90
CA THR A 140 -9.01 5.88 9.09
C THR A 140 -8.38 5.09 10.23
N ARG A 141 -7.63 5.75 11.11
CA ARG A 141 -6.92 5.13 12.24
C ARG A 141 -7.84 4.38 13.19
N ASP A 142 -9.10 4.78 13.31
CA ASP A 142 -10.11 4.09 14.11
C ASP A 142 -10.82 2.94 13.35
N GLY A 143 -10.54 2.78 12.06
CA GLY A 143 -11.14 1.79 11.18
C GLY A 143 -12.63 2.01 10.87
N GLN A 144 -13.21 3.16 11.26
CA GLN A 144 -14.64 3.44 11.05
C GLN A 144 -14.96 3.83 9.61
N THR A 145 -13.99 4.38 8.89
CA THR A 145 -14.16 4.78 7.49
C THR A 145 -13.04 4.23 6.63
N ALA A 146 -13.40 3.65 5.49
CA ALA A 146 -12.48 3.32 4.42
C ALA A 146 -12.86 4.08 3.15
N TYR A 147 -11.87 4.34 2.31
CA TYR A 147 -12.05 4.92 0.98
C TYR A 147 -11.49 3.93 -0.02
N ALA A 148 -12.27 3.40 -0.95
CA ALA A 148 -11.79 2.45 -1.96
C ALA A 148 -11.52 3.15 -3.29
N MET A 149 -10.37 2.87 -3.90
CA MET A 149 -9.99 3.38 -5.22
C MET A 149 -10.46 2.40 -6.29
N ASN A 150 -11.41 2.83 -7.13
CA ASN A 150 -12.09 1.97 -8.09
C ASN A 150 -11.66 2.32 -9.51
N LEU A 151 -10.78 1.50 -10.08
CA LEU A 151 -10.07 1.83 -11.30
C LEU A 151 -10.99 1.99 -12.51
N LEU A 152 -11.93 1.07 -12.70
CA LEU A 152 -12.74 1.00 -13.92
C LEU A 152 -14.05 1.76 -13.83
N SER A 153 -14.54 2.05 -12.62
CA SER A 153 -15.66 2.99 -12.44
C SER A 153 -15.20 4.44 -12.31
N HIS A 154 -13.89 4.70 -12.25
CA HIS A 154 -13.31 6.04 -12.11
C HIS A 154 -13.80 6.79 -10.87
N THR A 155 -14.03 6.04 -9.79
CA THR A 155 -14.59 6.56 -8.54
C THR A 155 -13.70 6.24 -7.34
N VAL A 156 -13.81 7.10 -6.33
CA VAL A 156 -13.40 6.81 -4.97
C VAL A 156 -14.65 6.71 -4.11
N THR A 157 -14.78 5.65 -3.32
CA THR A 157 -16.00 5.40 -2.53
C THR A 157 -15.70 5.39 -1.05
N LYS A 158 -16.40 6.23 -0.28
CA LYS A 158 -16.44 6.17 1.18
C LYS A 158 -17.31 5.01 1.62
N ILE A 159 -16.80 4.21 2.54
CA ILE A 159 -17.41 2.99 3.08
C ILE A 159 -17.29 3.05 4.60
N ARG A 160 -18.28 2.53 5.32
CA ARG A 160 -18.21 2.29 6.78
C ARG A 160 -18.20 0.79 7.05
N PRO A 161 -17.03 0.17 7.29
CA PRO A 161 -16.93 -1.29 7.36
C PRO A 161 -17.72 -1.92 8.50
N HIS A 162 -18.08 -1.12 9.52
CA HIS A 162 -18.78 -1.55 10.74
C HIS A 162 -20.24 -1.09 10.79
N ASP A 163 -20.76 -0.50 9.71
CA ASP A 163 -22.15 -0.07 9.58
C ASP A 163 -22.77 -0.73 8.33
N ALA A 164 -23.45 -1.86 8.55
CA ALA A 164 -24.10 -2.62 7.49
C ALA A 164 -25.26 -1.86 6.80
N THR A 165 -25.72 -0.74 7.37
CA THR A 165 -26.78 0.10 6.80
C THR A 165 -26.24 1.25 5.97
N PHE A 166 -24.92 1.48 6.00
CA PHE A 166 -24.29 2.57 5.29
C PHE A 166 -24.20 2.29 3.79
N THR A 167 -24.84 3.14 2.99
CA THR A 167 -24.69 3.13 1.53
C THR A 167 -23.37 3.80 1.14
N PRO A 168 -22.49 3.14 0.36
CA PRO A 168 -21.25 3.77 -0.11
C PRO A 168 -21.49 5.09 -0.83
N VAL A 169 -20.65 6.09 -0.57
CA VAL A 169 -20.75 7.42 -1.18
C VAL A 169 -19.60 7.61 -2.16
N ALA A 170 -19.91 7.79 -3.44
CA ALA A 170 -18.93 7.92 -4.51
C ALA A 170 -18.52 9.38 -4.77
N CYS A 171 -17.26 9.57 -5.11
CA CYS A 171 -16.67 10.78 -5.68
C CYS A 171 -15.97 10.41 -6.99
N SER A 172 -16.00 11.27 -7.99
CA SER A 172 -15.30 11.07 -9.28
C SER A 172 -14.14 12.07 -9.40
N PRO A 173 -12.94 11.73 -8.89
CA PRO A 173 -11.81 12.67 -8.89
C PRO A 173 -11.08 12.78 -10.25
N GLY A 174 -11.29 11.83 -11.14
CA GLY A 174 -10.56 11.70 -12.40
C GLY A 174 -10.55 10.25 -12.87
N GLU A 175 -9.87 9.98 -13.99
CA GLU A 175 -9.87 8.66 -14.59
C GLU A 175 -8.83 7.74 -13.95
N LYS A 176 -9.27 6.54 -13.58
CA LYS A 176 -8.46 5.48 -12.96
C LYS A 176 -7.74 5.95 -11.68
N PRO A 177 -8.50 6.28 -10.60
CA PRO A 177 -7.92 6.63 -9.31
C PRO A 177 -7.21 5.42 -8.69
N GLU A 178 -5.99 5.60 -8.17
CA GLU A 178 -5.19 4.49 -7.63
C GLU A 178 -4.38 4.85 -6.39
N GLY A 179 -3.44 5.78 -6.52
CA GLY A 179 -2.59 6.21 -5.41
C GLY A 179 -3.40 7.05 -4.44
N TYR A 180 -3.18 6.86 -3.13
CA TYR A 180 -3.96 7.52 -2.10
C TYR A 180 -3.07 7.93 -0.91
N ALA A 181 -3.44 9.01 -0.23
CA ALA A 181 -2.92 9.35 1.09
C ALA A 181 -3.97 10.14 1.88
N LEU A 182 -4.18 9.82 3.15
CA LEU A 182 -4.99 10.65 4.05
C LEU A 182 -4.12 11.74 4.67
N SER A 183 -4.69 12.93 4.87
CA SER A 183 -4.11 13.96 5.72
C SER A 183 -3.99 13.47 7.17
N ASP A 184 -3.09 14.08 7.95
CA ASP A 184 -2.90 13.70 9.36
C ASP A 184 -4.17 13.85 10.21
N ASP A 185 -5.07 14.76 9.85
CA ASP A 185 -6.38 14.95 10.49
C ASP A 185 -7.51 14.13 9.84
N GLU A 186 -7.20 13.36 8.79
CA GLU A 186 -8.12 12.49 8.04
C GLU A 186 -9.29 13.21 7.36
N LYS A 187 -9.22 14.55 7.26
CA LYS A 187 -10.23 15.41 6.62
C LYS A 187 -10.04 15.58 5.11
N THR A 188 -8.87 15.22 4.60
CA THR A 188 -8.56 15.29 3.18
C THR A 188 -7.96 13.97 2.71
N LEU A 189 -8.52 13.42 1.63
CA LEU A 189 -7.97 12.28 0.92
C LEU A 189 -7.34 12.78 -0.38
N TYR A 190 -6.03 12.60 -0.51
CA TYR A 190 -5.29 12.88 -1.73
C TYR A 190 -5.31 11.66 -2.63
N VAL A 191 -5.59 11.84 -3.92
CA VAL A 191 -5.76 10.74 -4.88
C VAL A 191 -5.10 11.04 -6.22
N THR A 192 -4.21 10.16 -6.68
CA THR A 192 -3.69 10.21 -8.06
C THR A 192 -4.63 9.47 -9.01
N CYS A 193 -4.93 10.09 -10.14
CA CYS A 193 -5.77 9.55 -11.21
C CYS A 193 -4.89 9.31 -12.44
N ARG A 194 -4.64 8.04 -12.73
CA ARG A 194 -3.57 7.60 -13.65
C ARG A 194 -3.82 7.96 -15.10
N TRP A 195 -5.06 7.81 -15.58
CA TRP A 195 -5.37 8.03 -16.99
C TRP A 195 -5.62 9.50 -17.31
N SER A 196 -6.19 10.25 -16.37
CA SER A 196 -6.35 11.69 -16.53
C SER A 196 -5.10 12.50 -16.19
N ASN A 197 -4.04 11.87 -15.65
CA ASN A 197 -2.82 12.53 -15.18
C ASN A 197 -3.13 13.71 -14.23
N THR A 198 -3.97 13.45 -13.22
CA THR A 198 -4.36 14.43 -12.21
C THR A 198 -4.09 13.92 -10.79
N LEU A 199 -3.80 14.86 -9.88
CA LEU A 199 -3.81 14.65 -8.43
C LEU A 199 -4.93 15.51 -7.84
N CYS A 200 -5.75 14.91 -6.98
CA CYS A 200 -6.94 15.56 -6.42
C CYS A 200 -6.93 15.51 -4.90
N ALA A 201 -7.42 16.56 -4.25
CA ALA A 201 -7.72 16.59 -2.82
C ALA A 201 -9.23 16.49 -2.64
N ILE A 202 -9.70 15.42 -1.99
CA ILE A 202 -11.10 15.14 -1.72
C ILE A 202 -11.40 15.46 -0.26
N ASP A 203 -12.45 16.24 -0.01
CA ASP A 203 -13.00 16.44 1.32
C ASP A 203 -13.67 15.14 1.81
N THR A 204 -13.21 14.58 2.92
CA THR A 204 -13.67 13.25 3.35
C THR A 204 -15.07 13.23 3.94
N ASP A 205 -15.58 14.39 4.37
CA ASP A 205 -16.93 14.50 4.92
C ASP A 205 -17.96 14.58 3.79
N SER A 206 -17.79 15.55 2.88
CA SER A 206 -18.70 15.79 1.76
C SER A 206 -18.48 14.89 0.55
N MET A 207 -17.33 14.21 0.47
CA MET A 207 -16.89 13.41 -0.68
C MET A 207 -16.85 14.24 -1.97
N GLN A 208 -16.42 15.49 -1.89
CA GLN A 208 -16.25 16.39 -3.03
C GLN A 208 -14.78 16.71 -3.27
N VAL A 209 -14.40 16.86 -4.54
CA VAL A 209 -13.06 17.36 -4.90
C VAL A 209 -12.95 18.84 -4.49
N LYS A 210 -12.03 19.16 -3.60
CA LYS A 210 -11.75 20.54 -3.14
C LYS A 210 -10.92 21.30 -4.17
N TYR A 211 -9.88 20.65 -4.69
CA TYR A 211 -8.96 21.17 -5.70
C TYR A 211 -8.22 20.01 -6.36
N SER A 212 -7.69 20.28 -7.55
CA SER A 212 -6.87 19.34 -8.30
C SER A 212 -5.71 20.07 -8.97
N ALA A 213 -4.66 19.31 -9.29
CA ALA A 213 -3.53 19.77 -10.09
C ALA A 213 -3.11 18.67 -11.07
N PRO A 214 -2.38 19.01 -12.14
CA PRO A 214 -1.75 18.00 -13.00
C PRO A 214 -0.80 17.12 -12.17
N SER A 215 -0.84 15.81 -12.41
CA SER A 215 0.22 14.89 -11.98
C SER A 215 1.22 14.65 -13.11
N ARG A 216 2.29 13.93 -12.80
CA ARG A 216 3.14 13.31 -13.81
C ARG A 216 2.45 12.06 -14.39
N ASP A 217 3.07 11.52 -15.44
CA ASP A 217 2.56 10.37 -16.19
C ASP A 217 2.46 9.11 -15.32
N ASP A 218 1.26 8.53 -15.30
CA ASP A 218 0.93 7.26 -14.65
C ASP A 218 1.35 7.20 -13.16
N ALA A 219 0.91 8.18 -12.36
CA ALA A 219 1.19 8.23 -10.92
C ALA A 219 0.40 7.16 -10.13
N THR A 220 1.10 6.15 -9.58
CA THR A 220 0.50 4.91 -9.04
C THR A 220 0.35 4.87 -7.52
N ARG A 221 1.29 5.45 -6.76
CA ARG A 221 1.24 5.48 -5.29
C ARG A 221 1.46 6.90 -4.80
N LEU A 222 0.91 7.19 -3.64
CA LEU A 222 1.01 8.48 -2.98
C LEU A 222 1.24 8.23 -1.49
N TYR A 223 2.10 9.03 -0.87
CA TYR A 223 2.47 8.85 0.53
C TYR A 223 2.52 10.22 1.20
N LEU A 224 1.90 10.35 2.38
CA LEU A 224 2.12 11.50 3.25
C LEU A 224 3.36 11.24 4.11
N HIS A 225 4.35 12.11 4.00
CA HIS A 225 5.53 12.11 4.88
C HIS A 225 5.25 12.95 6.12
N ALA A 226 5.83 12.57 7.28
CA ALA A 226 5.67 13.25 8.56
C ALA A 226 6.11 14.73 8.56
N SER A 227 6.89 15.16 7.56
CA SER A 227 7.22 16.58 7.37
C SER A 227 6.10 17.41 6.72
N GLY A 228 4.90 16.83 6.50
CA GLY A 228 3.80 17.52 5.80
C GLY A 228 4.00 17.66 4.29
N ARG A 229 4.67 16.69 3.65
CA ARG A 229 4.87 16.65 2.18
C ARG A 229 4.25 15.37 1.61
N LEU A 230 3.71 15.45 0.41
CA LEU A 230 3.30 14.27 -0.36
C LEU A 230 4.47 13.79 -1.21
N VAL A 231 4.60 12.47 -1.36
CA VAL A 231 5.51 11.83 -2.31
C VAL A 231 4.70 10.93 -3.23
N ALA A 232 4.74 11.19 -4.53
CA ALA A 232 4.10 10.36 -5.54
C ALA A 232 5.14 9.53 -6.30
N THR A 233 4.80 8.27 -6.62
CA THR A 233 5.58 7.44 -7.54
C THR A 233 4.96 7.53 -8.93
N ASN A 234 5.74 8.00 -9.90
CA ASN A 234 5.29 8.17 -11.29
C ASN A 234 5.81 7.00 -12.13
N TYR A 235 4.95 6.01 -12.33
CA TYR A 235 5.33 4.73 -12.92
C TYR A 235 5.65 4.85 -14.42
N GLY A 236 4.90 5.68 -15.14
CA GLY A 236 5.07 5.91 -16.58
C GLY A 236 6.32 6.71 -16.89
N GLU A 237 6.57 7.76 -16.10
CA GLU A 237 7.71 8.67 -16.30
C GLU A 237 9.01 8.21 -15.63
N ARG A 238 8.98 7.17 -14.77
CA ARG A 238 10.13 6.74 -13.94
C ARG A 238 10.67 7.89 -13.08
N SER A 239 9.81 8.42 -12.21
CA SER A 239 10.20 9.53 -11.34
C SER A 239 9.48 9.50 -9.99
N LEU A 240 9.98 10.29 -9.04
CA LEU A 240 9.25 10.69 -7.85
C LEU A 240 8.88 12.18 -7.96
N SER A 241 7.69 12.53 -7.45
CA SER A 241 7.27 13.91 -7.24
C SER A 241 7.13 14.18 -5.76
N VAL A 242 7.71 15.27 -5.26
CA VAL A 242 7.46 15.79 -3.91
C VAL A 242 6.52 16.96 -4.02
N LEU A 243 5.36 16.91 -3.37
CA LEU A 243 4.29 17.90 -3.55
C LEU A 243 3.87 18.53 -2.22
N ASP A 244 3.46 19.79 -2.30
CA ASP A 244 2.79 20.49 -1.20
C ASP A 244 1.32 20.00 -1.10
N PRO A 245 0.89 19.41 0.02
CA PRO A 245 -0.47 18.92 0.19
C PRO A 245 -1.55 20.01 0.16
N ALA A 246 -1.23 21.27 0.46
CA ALA A 246 -2.21 22.36 0.46
C ALA A 246 -2.56 22.85 -0.96
N THR A 247 -1.62 22.72 -1.90
CA THR A 247 -1.74 23.26 -3.25
C THR A 247 -1.62 22.21 -4.36
N LEU A 248 -1.15 21.01 -4.01
CA LEU A 248 -0.75 19.92 -4.91
C LEU A 248 0.36 20.31 -5.89
N LYS A 249 1.04 21.44 -5.65
CA LYS A 249 2.14 21.90 -6.48
C LYS A 249 3.36 21.01 -6.25
N GLU A 250 3.96 20.54 -7.34
CA GLU A 250 5.24 19.85 -7.29
C GLU A 250 6.35 20.82 -6.86
N THR A 251 7.04 20.45 -5.78
CA THR A 251 8.16 21.18 -5.18
C THR A 251 9.51 20.58 -5.55
N ALA A 252 9.54 19.28 -5.90
CA ALA A 252 10.70 18.61 -6.45
C ALA A 252 10.30 17.47 -7.37
N HIS A 253 11.15 17.21 -8.37
CA HIS A 253 11.00 16.14 -9.36
C HIS A 253 12.29 15.36 -9.44
N ILE A 254 12.24 14.06 -9.16
CA ILE A 254 13.41 13.19 -9.09
C ILE A 254 13.28 12.15 -10.19
N LYS A 255 14.04 12.31 -11.27
CA LYS A 255 14.11 11.32 -12.36
C LYS A 255 14.88 10.07 -11.91
N MET A 256 14.46 8.92 -12.41
CA MET A 256 15.00 7.61 -12.06
C MET A 256 15.26 6.79 -13.32
N GLU A 257 16.19 5.84 -13.23
CA GLU A 257 16.45 4.89 -14.32
C GLU A 257 15.38 3.78 -14.40
N ALA A 258 14.79 3.44 -13.24
CA ALA A 258 13.81 2.38 -13.06
C ALA A 258 12.51 2.95 -12.47
N ARG A 259 11.41 2.21 -12.62
CA ARG A 259 10.11 2.61 -12.06
C ARG A 259 10.11 2.38 -10.56
N ALA A 260 9.61 3.34 -9.81
CA ALA A 260 9.28 3.14 -8.40
C ALA A 260 7.98 2.31 -8.30
N ILE A 261 8.05 1.18 -7.60
CA ILE A 261 6.91 0.29 -7.34
C ILE A 261 6.18 0.71 -6.06
N ALA A 262 6.92 0.82 -4.96
CA ALA A 262 6.41 1.17 -3.66
C ALA A 262 7.48 1.94 -2.85
N LEU A 263 7.03 2.63 -1.81
CA LEU A 263 7.88 3.40 -0.91
C LEU A 263 7.52 3.09 0.54
N SER A 264 8.53 3.01 1.41
CA SER A 264 8.33 3.01 2.86
C SER A 264 9.27 3.99 3.55
N TYR A 265 8.87 4.52 4.70
CA TYR A 265 9.70 5.45 5.48
C TYR A 265 10.39 4.75 6.64
N HIS A 266 11.61 5.20 6.95
CA HIS A 266 12.23 4.95 8.24
C HIS A 266 11.46 5.70 9.33
N PRO A 267 11.20 5.10 10.51
CA PRO A 267 10.36 5.72 11.55
C PRO A 267 10.98 6.96 12.21
N SER A 268 12.30 7.11 12.16
CA SER A 268 13.03 8.16 12.91
C SER A 268 14.15 8.88 12.14
N LYS A 269 14.46 8.43 10.93
CA LYS A 269 15.55 8.99 10.11
C LYS A 269 14.94 9.61 8.86
N PRO A 270 15.58 10.60 8.23
CA PRO A 270 15.09 11.19 6.98
C PRO A 270 15.35 10.26 5.79
N LEU A 271 15.01 8.98 5.92
CA LEU A 271 15.28 7.94 4.94
C LEU A 271 13.97 7.29 4.51
N ALA A 272 13.80 7.16 3.20
CA ALA A 272 12.79 6.33 2.57
C ALA A 272 13.46 5.18 1.81
N PHE A 273 12.72 4.09 1.62
CA PHE A 273 13.14 2.95 0.83
C PHE A 273 12.22 2.81 -0.36
N VAL A 274 12.78 2.80 -1.56
CA VAL A 274 12.03 2.77 -2.83
C VAL A 274 12.31 1.46 -3.54
N SER A 275 11.30 0.60 -3.63
CA SER A 275 11.36 -0.64 -4.40
C SER A 275 11.26 -0.32 -5.89
N GLN A 276 12.09 -0.94 -6.72
CA GLN A 276 12.18 -0.64 -8.15
C GLN A 276 11.97 -1.86 -9.05
N ASP A 277 11.46 -1.63 -10.26
CA ASP A 277 11.18 -2.68 -11.27
C ASP A 277 12.44 -3.33 -11.90
N ASN A 278 13.63 -2.98 -11.42
CA ASN A 278 14.92 -3.54 -11.84
C ASN A 278 15.60 -4.37 -10.72
N ASP A 279 14.80 -4.92 -9.81
CA ASP A 279 15.24 -5.75 -8.68
C ASP A 279 16.25 -5.03 -7.75
N LYS A 280 15.97 -3.76 -7.48
CA LYS A 280 16.73 -2.94 -6.53
C LYS A 280 15.83 -2.26 -5.52
N LEU A 281 16.45 -1.95 -4.39
CA LEU A 281 15.88 -1.06 -3.38
C LEU A 281 16.79 0.16 -3.23
N GLY A 282 16.23 1.35 -3.49
CA GLY A 282 16.91 2.63 -3.33
C GLY A 282 16.74 3.20 -1.92
N TYR A 283 17.84 3.68 -1.34
CA TYR A 283 17.89 4.41 -0.08
C TYR A 283 17.77 5.89 -0.42
N PHE A 284 16.59 6.48 -0.20
CA PHE A 284 16.26 7.83 -0.62
C PHE A 284 16.24 8.77 0.58
N ASN A 285 17.13 9.76 0.59
CA ASN A 285 17.18 10.75 1.66
C ASN A 285 16.11 11.83 1.42
N MET A 286 15.21 11.97 2.39
CA MET A 286 14.06 12.88 2.32
C MET A 286 14.42 14.35 2.54
N GLU A 287 15.60 14.66 3.08
CA GLU A 287 16.08 16.04 3.25
C GLU A 287 16.79 16.53 1.98
N THR A 288 17.71 15.72 1.44
CA THR A 288 18.48 16.08 0.24
C THR A 288 17.74 15.75 -1.06
N LEU A 289 16.69 14.93 -0.98
CA LEU A 289 15.91 14.43 -2.11
C LEU A 289 16.76 13.68 -3.14
N ALA A 290 17.71 12.89 -2.66
CA ALA A 290 18.64 12.11 -3.46
C ALA A 290 18.73 10.66 -2.99
N PHE A 291 18.99 9.75 -3.93
CA PHE A 291 19.37 8.38 -3.59
C PHE A 291 20.80 8.34 -3.08
N GLU A 292 20.99 7.84 -1.87
CA GLU A 292 22.32 7.69 -1.25
C GLU A 292 23.02 6.42 -1.70
N ARG A 293 22.25 5.36 -1.92
CA ARG A 293 22.73 4.06 -2.41
C ARG A 293 21.59 3.17 -2.87
N PHE A 294 21.95 2.05 -3.49
CA PHE A 294 21.05 0.99 -3.90
C PHE A 294 21.56 -0.36 -3.41
N ILE A 295 20.66 -1.27 -3.08
CA ILE A 295 20.96 -2.67 -2.81
C ILE A 295 20.20 -3.55 -3.82
N GLY A 296 20.75 -4.71 -4.15
CA GLY A 296 20.05 -5.71 -4.95
C GLY A 296 19.02 -6.44 -4.11
N THR A 297 17.85 -6.68 -4.70
CA THR A 297 16.80 -7.52 -4.13
C THR A 297 16.69 -8.83 -4.93
N GLN A 298 15.74 -9.67 -4.56
CA GLN A 298 15.20 -10.69 -5.46
C GLN A 298 14.17 -10.05 -6.40
N ARG A 299 13.51 -10.86 -7.22
CA ARG A 299 12.66 -10.42 -8.32
C ARG A 299 11.41 -9.67 -7.85
N GLU A 300 11.18 -8.51 -8.45
CA GLU A 300 10.04 -7.62 -8.25
C GLU A 300 9.77 -7.26 -6.79
N PRO A 301 10.67 -6.46 -6.17
CA PRO A 301 10.43 -5.92 -4.85
C PRO A 301 9.19 -5.02 -4.88
N ASP A 302 8.32 -5.19 -3.89
CA ASP A 302 7.05 -4.48 -3.78
C ASP A 302 7.01 -3.67 -2.48
N VAL A 303 5.96 -3.79 -1.66
CA VAL A 303 5.88 -3.11 -0.37
C VAL A 303 7.04 -3.52 0.53
N SER A 304 7.55 -2.54 1.28
CA SER A 304 8.53 -2.74 2.35
C SER A 304 8.10 -2.06 3.65
N ARG A 305 8.69 -2.46 4.77
CA ARG A 305 8.45 -1.84 6.08
C ARG A 305 9.68 -1.98 6.97
N VAL A 306 10.07 -0.90 7.64
CA VAL A 306 11.10 -0.94 8.68
C VAL A 306 10.52 -1.41 10.00
N VAL A 307 11.22 -2.35 10.66
CA VAL A 307 10.92 -2.85 12.00
C VAL A 307 12.20 -2.93 12.84
N MET A 308 12.02 -2.97 14.17
CA MET A 308 13.11 -3.10 15.14
C MET A 308 13.02 -4.50 15.76
N LEU A 309 13.99 -5.37 15.48
CA LEU A 309 14.00 -6.78 15.94
C LEU A 309 15.28 -7.15 16.69
#